data_AF-A0A1I2Q5E4-F1
#
_entry.id   AF-A0A1I2Q5E4-F1
#
_cell.length_a   1.000
_cell.length_b   1.000
_cell.length_c   1.000
_cell.angle_alpha   90.00
_cell.angle_beta   90.00
_cell.angle_gamma   90.00
#
_symmetry.space_group_name_H-M   'P 1'
#
loop_
_entity.id
_entity.type
_entity.pdbx_description
1 polymer ?
#
loop_
_entity_poly.entity_id
_entity_poly.type
_entity_poly.pdbx_seq_one_letter_code
_entity_poly.pdbx_strand_id
1 'polypeptide(L)'
;MTLQNIDGKTLAEMILQGAHNLQKNSQMIDALNVFPVPDGDTGTNMNLSMTSGAEEVKNVDENHAGAVSKAFAKGLLMGARGNSGVILSQIFRGFSKAIEDKEVLTTKDLAEAFEGGVTTAYKAVMKPVEGTILTVARESAEAAANLAEEDEEIISFIEGVVSAARESLKGTPELLPVLKEVGVVDSGGQGLLTIYEGFLANLRGEELPELDQTVSMDEMVSAEHHKLAQDFMNTEDIEFGYCTEFMVKFEEKKLEENPFDEEKFRQALSEIGDSLLVVSDEDLIKVHVHVEYPGEAMNLGQQFGSLINMKIENMREQHTSIVGDKKEVQKPKEKAEYGIVTVSMGDGIKRLFESLGASIVIQGGQTMNPSTQDISEAIKQAHAKHIIILPNNKNIVMAAQQAADMAEEEVAVIATKTIPQGMSALLGFNPEADLDTNKDEMTSLMGEVKTGQITYAVRDTQIEGLSIEKGHFMGIADGKISATDKDKFTTAKTLLNQMIDEDEDEILTIISGEEVDEKEIAELEAYVEETFEDLEVEIHKGGQPIYAYIFAVE
;
A
#
# COMPACT_ATOMS: atom_id res chain seq x y z
N MET A 1 31.58 10.04 -26.99
CA MET A 1 31.47 8.63 -27.42
C MET A 1 30.02 8.27 -27.29
N THR A 2 29.40 7.68 -28.30
CA THR A 2 28.01 7.21 -28.21
C THR A 2 27.97 6.00 -27.28
N LEU A 3 27.05 6.01 -26.32
CA LEU A 3 26.88 4.90 -25.38
C LEU A 3 26.15 3.77 -26.11
N GLN A 4 26.83 2.63 -26.33
CA GLN A 4 26.28 1.50 -27.09
C GLN A 4 25.82 0.34 -26.21
N ASN A 5 26.26 0.28 -24.95
CA ASN A 5 25.90 -0.78 -24.01
C ASN A 5 25.63 -0.20 -22.62
N ILE A 6 24.80 -0.90 -21.85
CA ILE A 6 24.54 -0.65 -20.43
C ILE A 6 25.18 -1.78 -19.62
N ASP A 7 26.10 -1.45 -18.71
CA ASP A 7 26.61 -2.43 -17.73
C ASP A 7 25.77 -2.45 -16.45
N GLY A 8 26.12 -3.33 -15.50
CA GLY A 8 25.37 -3.44 -14.24
C GLY A 8 25.32 -2.15 -13.44
N LYS A 9 26.41 -1.38 -13.40
CA LYS A 9 26.46 -0.09 -12.69
C LYS A 9 25.55 0.94 -13.32
N THR A 10 25.62 1.11 -14.65
CA THR A 10 24.72 2.03 -15.35
C THR A 10 23.25 1.62 -15.17
N LEU A 11 22.94 0.32 -15.24
CA LEU A 11 21.58 -0.16 -14.98
C LEU A 11 21.12 0.15 -13.55
N ALA A 12 21.99 -0.04 -12.55
CA ALA A 12 21.69 0.29 -11.16
C ALA A 12 21.41 1.80 -10.99
N GLU A 13 22.25 2.66 -11.56
CA GLU A 13 22.07 4.12 -11.53
C GLU A 13 20.77 4.56 -12.22
N MET A 14 20.42 3.95 -13.36
CA MET A 14 19.13 4.17 -14.02
C MET A 14 17.97 3.80 -13.10
N ILE A 15 18.01 2.62 -12.44
CA ILE A 15 16.96 2.17 -11.52
C ILE A 15 16.79 3.16 -10.37
N LEU A 16 17.89 3.60 -9.75
CA LEU A 16 17.87 4.57 -8.66
C LEU A 16 17.28 5.92 -9.11
N GLN A 17 17.65 6.39 -10.30
CA GLN A 17 17.08 7.62 -10.87
C GLN A 17 15.59 7.47 -11.19
N GLY A 18 15.17 6.33 -11.72
CA GLY A 18 13.77 6.01 -11.98
C GLY A 18 12.94 6.02 -10.69
N ALA A 19 13.46 5.43 -9.61
CA ALA A 19 12.83 5.44 -8.30
C ALA A 19 12.69 6.85 -7.74
N HIS A 20 13.76 7.65 -7.81
CA HIS A 20 13.74 9.05 -7.37
C HIS A 20 12.75 9.90 -8.15
N ASN A 21 12.71 9.75 -9.48
CA ASN A 21 11.77 10.50 -10.30
C ASN A 21 10.32 10.12 -10.00
N LEU A 22 10.06 8.82 -9.76
CA LEU A 22 8.73 8.36 -9.35
C LEU A 22 8.34 8.91 -7.97
N GLN A 23 9.26 8.91 -7.01
CA GLN A 23 9.04 9.47 -5.68
C GLN A 23 8.61 10.93 -5.73
N LYS A 24 9.31 11.75 -6.52
CA LYS A 24 8.99 13.18 -6.68
C LYS A 24 7.61 13.43 -7.28
N ASN A 25 7.12 12.49 -8.09
CA ASN A 25 5.88 12.64 -8.83
C ASN A 25 4.73 11.79 -8.27
N SER A 26 4.92 11.08 -7.15
CA SER A 26 3.91 10.14 -6.61
C SER A 26 2.58 10.83 -6.32
N GLN A 27 2.60 11.98 -5.66
CA GLN A 27 1.40 12.77 -5.36
C GLN A 27 0.70 13.29 -6.61
N MET A 28 1.46 13.67 -7.65
CA MET A 28 0.89 14.07 -8.94
C MET A 28 0.21 12.88 -9.62
N ILE A 29 0.81 11.69 -9.57
CA ILE A 29 0.24 10.45 -10.09
C ILE A 29 -1.03 10.06 -9.32
N ASP A 30 -1.02 10.21 -7.99
CA ASP A 30 -2.19 9.98 -7.13
C ASP A 30 -3.37 10.88 -7.50
N ALA A 31 -3.08 12.14 -7.85
CA ALA A 31 -4.10 13.08 -8.33
C ALA A 31 -4.74 12.68 -9.68
N LEU A 32 -4.07 11.83 -10.48
CA LEU A 32 -4.61 11.30 -11.75
C LEU A 32 -5.51 10.08 -11.57
N ASN A 33 -5.51 9.41 -10.40
CA ASN A 33 -6.49 8.37 -10.12
C ASN A 33 -7.88 8.97 -10.36
N VAL A 34 -8.87 8.22 -10.84
CA VAL A 34 -10.20 8.74 -11.21
C VAL A 34 -11.27 8.53 -10.14
N PHE A 35 -11.03 7.66 -9.16
CA PHE A 35 -12.02 7.41 -8.11
C PHE A 35 -12.01 8.55 -7.06
N PRO A 36 -13.16 9.14 -6.69
CA PRO A 36 -13.22 10.35 -5.87
C PRO A 36 -13.20 10.05 -4.38
N VAL A 37 -12.80 8.85 -3.98
CA VAL A 37 -12.69 8.47 -2.58
C VAL A 37 -11.24 8.74 -2.10
N PRO A 38 -11.00 8.74 -0.78
CA PRO A 38 -9.66 8.92 -0.21
C PRO A 38 -8.71 7.71 -0.45
N ASP A 39 -8.74 7.07 -1.61
CA ASP A 39 -7.94 5.89 -1.99
C ASP A 39 -6.99 6.16 -3.17
N GLY A 40 -6.75 7.44 -3.49
CA GLY A 40 -5.84 7.90 -4.55
C GLY A 40 -4.40 7.51 -4.27
N ASP A 41 -4.08 6.23 -4.38
CA ASP A 41 -2.85 5.62 -3.86
C ASP A 41 -1.97 4.99 -4.95
N THR A 42 -2.29 5.24 -6.23
CA THR A 42 -1.59 4.60 -7.36
C THR A 42 -0.10 4.93 -7.36
N GLY A 43 0.24 6.22 -7.30
CA GLY A 43 1.59 6.74 -7.22
C GLY A 43 2.27 6.36 -5.91
N THR A 44 1.57 6.43 -4.78
CA THR A 44 2.08 5.97 -3.49
C THR A 44 2.46 4.48 -3.52
N ASN A 45 1.58 3.60 -3.99
CA ASN A 45 1.82 2.16 -4.10
C ASN A 45 2.98 1.84 -5.06
N MET A 46 3.03 2.51 -6.21
CA MET A 46 4.14 2.34 -7.16
C MET A 46 5.46 2.82 -6.58
N ASN A 47 5.47 3.96 -5.87
CA ASN A 47 6.67 4.51 -5.23
C ASN A 47 7.21 3.57 -4.15
N LEU A 48 6.35 3.06 -3.26
CA LEU A 48 6.73 2.11 -2.22
C LEU A 48 7.32 0.82 -2.83
N SER A 49 6.67 0.31 -3.88
CA SER A 49 7.15 -0.89 -4.60
C SER A 49 8.52 -0.62 -5.25
N MET A 50 8.65 0.48 -5.98
CA MET A 50 9.88 0.87 -6.69
C MET A 50 11.04 1.14 -5.73
N THR A 51 10.77 1.79 -4.59
CA THR A 51 11.75 2.04 -3.54
C THR A 51 12.28 0.72 -2.98
N SER A 52 11.41 -0.26 -2.70
CA SER A 52 11.83 -1.59 -2.25
C SER A 52 12.75 -2.29 -3.27
N GLY A 53 12.42 -2.20 -4.56
CA GLY A 53 13.30 -2.68 -5.63
C GLY A 53 14.65 -1.96 -5.67
N ALA A 54 14.64 -0.64 -5.59
CA ALA A 54 15.83 0.20 -5.64
C ALA A 54 16.78 -0.04 -4.45
N GLU A 55 16.25 -0.26 -3.25
CA GLU A 55 17.06 -0.63 -2.08
C GLU A 55 17.78 -1.98 -2.27
N GLU A 56 17.12 -2.99 -2.85
CA GLU A 56 17.76 -4.29 -3.12
C GLU A 56 18.91 -4.16 -4.13
N VAL A 57 18.80 -3.23 -5.09
CA VAL A 57 19.86 -2.93 -6.07
C VAL A 57 21.09 -2.32 -5.41
N LYS A 58 20.94 -1.49 -4.38
CA LYS A 58 22.08 -0.88 -3.65
C LYS A 58 22.98 -1.93 -2.98
N ASN A 59 22.45 -3.12 -2.73
CA ASN A 59 23.18 -4.23 -2.10
C ASN A 59 23.93 -5.12 -3.12
N VAL A 60 23.89 -4.79 -4.42
CA VAL A 60 24.57 -5.56 -5.48
C VAL A 60 25.94 -4.97 -5.77
N ASP A 61 26.99 -5.69 -5.36
CA ASP A 61 28.39 -5.27 -5.59
C ASP A 61 28.95 -5.68 -6.98
N GLU A 62 28.21 -6.50 -7.73
CA GLU A 62 28.63 -7.05 -9.02
C GLU A 62 28.27 -6.14 -10.20
N ASN A 63 29.24 -5.87 -11.10
CA ASN A 63 28.97 -5.15 -12.34
C ASN A 63 28.38 -6.08 -13.43
N HIS A 64 27.17 -6.60 -13.19
CA HIS A 64 26.47 -7.50 -14.10
C HIS A 64 25.00 -7.12 -14.20
N ALA A 65 24.54 -6.76 -15.40
CA ALA A 65 23.19 -6.26 -15.62
C ALA A 65 22.10 -7.25 -15.21
N GLY A 66 22.26 -8.54 -15.55
CA GLY A 66 21.35 -9.60 -15.12
C GLY A 66 21.23 -9.74 -13.59
N ALA A 67 22.34 -9.69 -12.84
CA ALA A 67 22.34 -9.74 -11.38
C ALA A 67 21.61 -8.54 -10.75
N VAL A 68 21.90 -7.33 -11.23
CA VAL A 68 21.22 -6.09 -10.81
C VAL A 68 19.72 -6.17 -11.10
N SER A 69 19.34 -6.59 -12.31
CA SER A 69 17.94 -6.72 -12.70
C SER A 69 17.19 -7.76 -11.87
N LYS A 70 17.85 -8.87 -11.51
CA LYS A 70 17.28 -9.91 -10.65
C LYS A 70 17.04 -9.43 -9.22
N ALA A 71 18.01 -8.71 -8.65
CA ALA A 71 17.87 -8.05 -7.36
C ALA A 71 16.69 -7.06 -7.39
N PHE A 72 16.65 -6.20 -8.40
CA PHE A 72 15.57 -5.23 -8.60
C PHE A 72 14.18 -5.90 -8.68
N ALA A 73 14.03 -6.91 -9.53
CA ALA A 73 12.78 -7.65 -9.68
C ALA A 73 12.35 -8.35 -8.39
N LYS A 74 13.31 -8.91 -7.63
CA LYS A 74 13.03 -9.54 -6.33
C LYS A 74 12.54 -8.49 -5.31
N GLY A 75 13.21 -7.35 -5.20
CA GLY A 75 12.79 -6.28 -4.30
C GLY A 75 11.41 -5.73 -4.67
N LEU A 76 11.16 -5.47 -5.95
CA LEU A 76 9.84 -5.07 -6.45
C LEU A 76 8.74 -6.09 -6.10
N LEU A 77 9.02 -7.39 -6.26
CA LEU A 77 8.07 -8.46 -5.97
C LEU A 77 7.72 -8.51 -4.47
N MET A 78 8.69 -8.33 -3.59
CA MET A 78 8.48 -8.32 -2.14
C MET A 78 7.76 -7.05 -1.66
N GLY A 79 8.20 -5.89 -2.17
CA GLY A 79 7.62 -4.60 -1.84
C GLY A 79 6.33 -4.27 -2.59
N ALA A 80 5.85 -5.14 -3.50
CA ALA A 80 4.68 -4.89 -4.31
C ALA A 80 3.45 -4.61 -3.44
N ARG A 81 2.85 -3.43 -3.64
CA ARG A 81 1.62 -2.96 -2.97
C ARG A 81 0.60 -2.49 -3.99
N GLY A 82 -0.68 -2.75 -3.72
CA GLY A 82 -1.77 -2.38 -4.61
C GLY A 82 -1.70 -3.05 -5.99
N ASN A 83 -2.72 -2.84 -6.82
CA ASN A 83 -2.73 -3.39 -8.16
C ASN A 83 -1.62 -2.79 -9.05
N SER A 84 -1.36 -1.48 -8.92
CA SER A 84 -0.33 -0.79 -9.71
C SER A 84 1.09 -1.26 -9.37
N GLY A 85 1.43 -1.40 -8.10
CA GLY A 85 2.73 -1.90 -7.66
C GLY A 85 2.95 -3.38 -8.01
N VAL A 86 1.92 -4.22 -7.89
CA VAL A 86 2.00 -5.61 -8.33
C VAL A 86 2.22 -5.70 -9.84
N ILE A 87 1.45 -4.98 -10.67
CA ILE A 87 1.65 -4.99 -12.14
C ILE A 87 3.06 -4.51 -12.49
N LEU A 88 3.54 -3.43 -11.84
CA LEU A 88 4.90 -2.92 -12.02
C LEU A 88 5.95 -4.00 -11.71
N SER A 89 5.77 -4.75 -10.62
CA SER A 89 6.66 -5.85 -10.26
C SER A 89 6.69 -6.95 -11.32
N GLN A 90 5.55 -7.24 -11.97
CA GLN A 90 5.46 -8.25 -13.02
C GLN A 90 6.09 -7.79 -14.34
N ILE A 91 5.98 -6.50 -14.68
CA ILE A 91 6.70 -5.90 -15.82
C ILE A 91 8.20 -6.10 -15.63
N PHE A 92 8.75 -5.68 -14.50
CA PHE A 92 10.20 -5.79 -14.28
C PHE A 92 10.70 -7.20 -13.98
N ARG A 93 9.83 -8.10 -13.48
CA ARG A 93 10.13 -9.53 -13.39
C ARG A 93 10.30 -10.15 -14.78
N GLY A 94 9.41 -9.82 -15.72
CA GLY A 94 9.52 -10.25 -17.10
C GLY A 94 10.76 -9.67 -17.79
N PHE A 95 11.03 -8.38 -17.55
CA PHE A 95 12.25 -7.70 -18.00
C PHE A 95 13.50 -8.42 -17.50
N SER A 96 13.60 -8.65 -16.19
CA SER A 96 14.74 -9.31 -15.57
C SER A 96 14.99 -10.70 -16.10
N LYS A 97 13.93 -11.49 -16.30
CA LYS A 97 14.04 -12.85 -16.84
C LYS A 97 14.61 -12.89 -18.25
N ALA A 98 14.34 -11.88 -19.08
CA ALA A 98 14.88 -11.83 -20.44
C ALA A 98 16.40 -11.59 -20.47
N ILE A 99 16.95 -10.96 -19.43
CA ILE A 99 18.36 -10.52 -19.39
C ILE A 99 19.19 -11.16 -18.27
N GLU A 100 18.68 -12.20 -17.60
CA GLU A 100 19.26 -12.75 -16.37
C GLU A 100 20.73 -13.21 -16.54
N ASP A 101 21.09 -13.71 -17.72
CA ASP A 101 22.43 -14.21 -18.04
C ASP A 101 23.33 -13.15 -18.75
N LYS A 102 22.92 -11.88 -18.81
CA LYS A 102 23.60 -10.83 -19.56
C LYS A 102 24.43 -9.93 -18.64
N GLU A 103 25.75 -9.90 -18.83
CA GLU A 103 26.65 -8.99 -18.11
C GLU A 103 26.43 -7.52 -18.53
N VAL A 104 26.23 -7.29 -19.82
CA VAL A 104 25.99 -5.99 -20.45
C VAL A 104 24.80 -6.09 -21.42
N LEU A 105 24.09 -4.98 -21.63
CA LEU A 105 22.89 -4.92 -22.45
C LEU A 105 23.08 -4.03 -23.67
N THR A 106 22.69 -4.53 -24.84
CA THR A 106 22.53 -3.79 -26.09
C THR A 106 21.09 -3.27 -26.24
N THR A 107 20.81 -2.45 -27.27
CA THR A 107 19.45 -2.04 -27.63
C THR A 107 18.53 -3.23 -27.92
N LYS A 108 19.06 -4.32 -28.48
CA LYS A 108 18.31 -5.57 -28.72
C LYS A 108 17.96 -6.31 -27.44
N ASP A 109 18.92 -6.43 -26.52
CA ASP A 109 18.66 -7.06 -25.22
C ASP A 109 17.60 -6.26 -24.43
N LEU A 110 17.64 -4.93 -24.50
CA LEU A 110 16.62 -4.07 -23.88
C LEU A 110 15.24 -4.24 -24.52
N ALA A 111 15.16 -4.31 -25.86
CA ALA A 111 13.90 -4.56 -26.55
C ALA A 111 13.27 -5.90 -26.15
N GLU A 112 14.08 -6.97 -26.11
CA GLU A 112 13.66 -8.29 -25.61
C GLU A 112 13.19 -8.21 -24.14
N ALA A 113 13.85 -7.39 -23.31
CA ALA A 113 13.46 -7.18 -21.92
C ALA A 113 12.12 -6.44 -21.78
N PHE A 114 11.87 -5.39 -22.55
CA PHE A 114 10.57 -4.72 -22.57
C PHE A 114 9.45 -5.67 -23.01
N GLU A 115 9.66 -6.46 -24.05
CA GLU A 115 8.70 -7.47 -24.52
C GLU A 115 8.45 -8.56 -23.46
N GLY A 116 9.50 -9.03 -22.80
CA GLY A 116 9.42 -9.99 -21.69
C GLY A 116 8.59 -9.46 -20.53
N GLY A 117 8.74 -8.17 -20.22
CA GLY A 117 7.95 -7.47 -19.19
C GLY A 117 6.46 -7.43 -19.52
N VAL A 118 6.12 -7.00 -20.74
CA VAL A 118 4.72 -6.97 -21.22
C VAL A 118 4.10 -8.36 -21.16
N THR A 119 4.80 -9.36 -21.68
CA THR A 119 4.31 -10.75 -21.69
C THR A 119 4.01 -11.27 -20.28
N THR A 120 4.83 -10.92 -19.30
CA THR A 120 4.67 -11.37 -17.91
C THR A 120 3.52 -10.63 -17.23
N ALA A 121 3.44 -9.31 -17.40
CA ALA A 121 2.39 -8.49 -16.82
C ALA A 121 0.99 -8.87 -17.33
N TYR A 122 0.82 -9.08 -18.64
CA TYR A 122 -0.48 -9.51 -19.20
C TYR A 122 -0.91 -10.89 -18.71
N LYS A 123 0.03 -11.79 -18.41
CA LYS A 123 -0.29 -13.12 -17.85
C LYS A 123 -0.68 -13.07 -16.37
N ALA A 124 -0.15 -12.11 -15.62
CA ALA A 124 -0.41 -11.97 -14.20
C ALA A 124 -1.78 -11.32 -13.89
N VAL A 125 -2.33 -10.57 -14.84
CA VAL A 125 -3.63 -9.90 -14.67
C VAL A 125 -4.74 -10.79 -15.21
N MET A 126 -5.70 -11.16 -14.35
CA MET A 126 -6.81 -12.05 -14.72
C MET A 126 -7.70 -11.50 -15.85
N LYS A 127 -7.92 -10.19 -15.86
CA LYS A 127 -8.69 -9.47 -16.88
C LYS A 127 -7.91 -8.21 -17.30
N PRO A 128 -6.96 -8.31 -18.24
CA PRO A 128 -6.20 -7.16 -18.69
C PRO A 128 -7.12 -6.17 -19.40
N VAL A 129 -6.90 -4.88 -19.15
CA VAL A 129 -7.73 -3.79 -19.67
C VAL A 129 -6.83 -2.82 -20.44
N GLU A 130 -7.17 -2.55 -21.71
CA GLU A 130 -6.49 -1.54 -22.51
C GLU A 130 -6.87 -0.13 -22.06
N GLY A 131 -5.97 0.83 -22.31
CA GLY A 131 -6.01 2.18 -21.74
C GLY A 131 -5.42 2.29 -20.34
N THR A 132 -4.73 1.25 -19.85
CA THR A 132 -4.03 1.23 -18.56
C THR A 132 -2.50 1.20 -18.74
N ILE A 133 -1.75 1.10 -17.64
CA ILE A 133 -0.31 0.80 -17.60
C ILE A 133 0.10 -0.33 -18.57
N LEU A 134 -0.77 -1.32 -18.79
CA LEU A 134 -0.51 -2.43 -19.71
C LEU A 134 -0.37 -1.96 -21.16
N THR A 135 -1.22 -1.03 -21.59
CA THR A 135 -1.16 -0.44 -22.94
C THR A 135 0.11 0.36 -23.13
N VAL A 136 0.45 1.21 -22.15
CA VAL A 136 1.68 2.01 -22.19
C VAL A 136 2.90 1.09 -22.24
N ALA A 137 2.94 0.03 -21.45
CA ALA A 137 4.03 -0.95 -21.49
C ALA A 137 4.11 -1.67 -22.84
N ARG A 138 2.97 -2.13 -23.38
CA ARG A 138 2.89 -2.85 -24.67
C ARG A 138 3.39 -1.98 -25.82
N GLU A 139 2.88 -0.77 -25.95
CA GLU A 139 3.24 0.13 -27.06
C GLU A 139 4.68 0.65 -26.93
N SER A 140 5.18 0.78 -25.70
CA SER A 140 6.61 1.05 -25.46
C SER A 140 7.50 -0.11 -25.92
N ALA A 141 7.10 -1.36 -25.65
CA ALA A 141 7.85 -2.54 -26.08
C ALA A 141 7.82 -2.74 -27.60
N GLU A 142 6.67 -2.49 -28.24
CA GLU A 142 6.54 -2.50 -29.70
C GLU A 142 7.46 -1.44 -30.35
N ALA A 143 7.52 -0.23 -29.78
CA ALA A 143 8.44 0.80 -30.23
C ALA A 143 9.91 0.40 -30.01
N ALA A 144 10.23 -0.17 -28.85
CA ALA A 144 11.57 -0.67 -28.53
C ALA A 144 12.04 -1.72 -29.56
N ALA A 145 11.18 -2.67 -29.92
CA ALA A 145 11.51 -3.69 -30.91
C ALA A 145 11.87 -3.08 -32.28
N ASN A 146 11.10 -2.09 -32.75
CA ASN A 146 11.39 -1.40 -34.02
C ASN A 146 12.69 -0.58 -33.95
N LEU A 147 12.89 0.16 -32.86
CA LEU A 147 14.08 1.01 -32.68
C LEU A 147 15.38 0.21 -32.60
N ALA A 148 15.34 -0.98 -31.98
CA ALA A 148 16.50 -1.86 -31.87
C ALA A 148 16.99 -2.43 -33.22
N GLU A 149 16.18 -2.36 -34.29
CA GLU A 149 16.61 -2.72 -35.64
C GLU A 149 17.40 -1.60 -36.33
N GLU A 150 17.15 -0.35 -35.94
CA GLU A 150 17.69 0.85 -36.61
C GLU A 150 18.82 1.53 -35.84
N ASP A 151 18.80 1.44 -34.49
CA ASP A 151 19.69 2.19 -33.61
C ASP A 151 20.50 1.29 -32.66
N GLU A 152 21.80 1.56 -32.59
CA GLU A 152 22.74 0.92 -31.65
C GLU A 152 23.16 1.89 -30.51
N GLU A 153 22.72 3.16 -30.55
CA GLU A 153 22.96 4.14 -29.50
C GLU A 153 21.85 4.06 -28.43
N ILE A 154 22.26 3.75 -27.20
CA ILE A 154 21.36 3.54 -26.05
C ILE A 154 20.53 4.78 -25.72
N ILE A 155 21.12 5.98 -25.76
CA ILE A 155 20.43 7.21 -25.38
C ILE A 155 19.28 7.50 -26.37
N SER A 156 19.57 7.42 -27.67
CA SER A 156 18.59 7.65 -28.74
C SER A 156 17.49 6.58 -28.72
N PHE A 157 17.87 5.31 -28.49
CA PHE A 157 16.93 4.21 -28.29
C PHE A 157 15.95 4.46 -27.14
N ILE A 158 16.44 4.78 -25.92
CA ILE A 158 15.58 5.04 -24.76
C ILE A 158 14.74 6.31 -24.96
N GLU A 159 15.26 7.34 -25.62
CA GLU A 159 14.49 8.54 -25.97
C GLU A 159 13.30 8.22 -26.88
N GLY A 160 13.48 7.32 -27.85
CA GLY A 160 12.40 6.82 -28.69
C GLY A 160 11.34 6.04 -27.89
N VAL A 161 11.77 5.17 -26.97
CA VAL A 161 10.87 4.42 -26.08
C VAL A 161 10.05 5.36 -25.19
N VAL A 162 10.68 6.34 -24.55
CA VAL A 162 10.01 7.36 -23.72
C VAL A 162 9.01 8.18 -24.54
N SER A 163 9.34 8.50 -25.78
CA SER A 163 8.45 9.23 -26.68
C SER A 163 7.21 8.41 -27.04
N ALA A 164 7.37 7.12 -27.33
CA ALA A 164 6.26 6.20 -27.59
C ALA A 164 5.38 6.01 -26.34
N ALA A 165 5.99 5.82 -25.16
CA ALA A 165 5.28 5.73 -23.89
C ALA A 165 4.41 6.97 -23.63
N ARG A 166 4.96 8.17 -23.92
CA ARG A 166 4.25 9.45 -23.76
C ARG A 166 3.09 9.60 -24.76
N GLU A 167 3.25 9.11 -25.99
CA GLU A 167 2.16 9.10 -26.98
C GLU A 167 1.05 8.13 -26.59
N SER A 168 1.41 6.91 -26.19
CA SER A 168 0.49 5.89 -25.69
C SER A 168 -0.33 6.40 -24.50
N LEU A 169 0.34 7.01 -23.52
CA LEU A 169 -0.30 7.57 -22.33
C LEU A 169 -1.34 8.64 -22.69
N LYS A 170 -1.04 9.53 -23.64
CA LYS A 170 -2.00 10.53 -24.14
C LYS A 170 -3.23 9.89 -24.81
N GLY A 171 -3.06 8.70 -25.38
CA GLY A 171 -4.14 7.92 -25.99
C GLY A 171 -5.03 7.16 -25.01
N THR A 172 -4.59 6.96 -23.76
CA THR A 172 -5.35 6.20 -22.74
C THR A 172 -6.81 6.64 -22.55
N PRO A 173 -7.16 7.95 -22.60
CA PRO A 173 -8.55 8.38 -22.46
C PRO A 173 -9.44 7.95 -23.64
N GLU A 174 -8.88 7.73 -24.83
CA GLU A 174 -9.66 7.24 -25.98
C GLU A 174 -9.98 5.74 -25.87
N LEU A 175 -9.26 5.01 -25.01
CA LEU A 175 -9.44 3.57 -24.78
C LEU A 175 -10.32 3.29 -23.56
N LEU A 176 -10.31 4.18 -22.55
CA LEU A 176 -11.12 4.05 -21.33
C LEU A 176 -12.08 5.22 -21.14
N PRO A 177 -13.41 4.99 -21.25
CA PRO A 177 -14.41 6.04 -21.09
C PRO A 177 -14.31 6.81 -19.77
N VAL A 178 -14.01 6.12 -18.65
CA VAL A 178 -13.90 6.76 -17.33
C VAL A 178 -12.77 7.81 -17.27
N LEU A 179 -11.65 7.55 -17.94
CA LEU A 179 -10.54 8.50 -18.04
C LEU A 179 -10.96 9.73 -18.87
N LYS A 180 -11.72 9.50 -19.94
CA LYS A 180 -12.25 10.56 -20.81
C LYS A 180 -13.28 11.44 -20.12
N GLU A 181 -14.16 10.85 -19.31
CA GLU A 181 -15.18 11.57 -18.54
C GLU A 181 -14.55 12.53 -17.53
N VAL A 182 -13.50 12.08 -16.83
CA VAL A 182 -12.76 12.89 -15.84
C VAL A 182 -11.73 13.82 -16.50
N GLY A 183 -11.30 13.51 -17.73
CA GLY A 183 -10.35 14.33 -18.49
C GLY A 183 -8.88 14.14 -18.06
N VAL A 184 -8.54 12.96 -17.55
CA VAL A 184 -7.19 12.59 -17.08
C VAL A 184 -6.66 11.39 -17.85
N VAL A 185 -5.35 11.17 -17.81
CA VAL A 185 -4.69 9.96 -18.35
C VAL A 185 -4.60 8.88 -17.28
N ASP A 186 -4.24 7.65 -17.67
CA ASP A 186 -4.05 6.55 -16.72
C ASP A 186 -2.91 6.83 -15.72
N SER A 187 -3.21 6.74 -14.42
CA SER A 187 -2.24 6.99 -13.36
C SER A 187 -1.11 5.96 -13.33
N GLY A 188 -1.40 4.68 -13.59
CA GLY A 188 -0.38 3.63 -13.66
C GLY A 188 0.57 3.82 -14.85
N GLY A 189 0.02 4.17 -16.02
CA GLY A 189 0.77 4.50 -17.23
C GLY A 189 1.64 5.74 -17.05
N GLN A 190 1.14 6.78 -16.37
CA GLN A 190 1.94 7.94 -15.99
C GLN A 190 3.08 7.53 -15.06
N GLY A 191 2.83 6.68 -14.06
CA GLY A 191 3.88 6.16 -13.19
C GLY A 191 4.98 5.41 -13.94
N LEU A 192 4.61 4.56 -14.90
CA LEU A 192 5.58 3.85 -15.74
C LEU A 192 6.40 4.80 -16.62
N LEU A 193 5.75 5.79 -17.25
CA LEU A 193 6.42 6.82 -18.04
C LEU A 193 7.42 7.61 -17.20
N THR A 194 7.04 8.00 -15.97
CA THR A 194 7.93 8.71 -15.04
C THR A 194 9.19 7.89 -14.73
N ILE A 195 9.08 6.56 -14.59
CA ILE A 195 10.24 5.69 -14.40
C ILE A 195 11.16 5.72 -15.63
N TYR A 196 10.60 5.60 -16.84
CA TYR A 196 11.37 5.66 -18.09
C TYR A 196 12.05 7.02 -18.31
N GLU A 197 11.38 8.11 -17.94
CA GLU A 197 11.96 9.46 -17.96
C GLU A 197 13.14 9.57 -16.98
N GLY A 198 13.05 8.93 -15.81
CA GLY A 198 14.17 8.82 -14.88
C GLY A 198 15.34 8.04 -15.47
N PHE A 199 15.08 6.92 -16.16
CA PHE A 199 16.13 6.16 -16.84
C PHE A 199 16.84 7.00 -17.90
N LEU A 200 16.10 7.76 -18.70
CA LEU A 200 16.65 8.64 -19.73
C LEU A 200 17.46 9.80 -19.13
N ALA A 201 16.97 10.41 -18.04
CA ALA A 201 17.65 11.51 -17.36
C ALA A 201 19.04 11.07 -16.86
N ASN A 202 19.12 9.89 -16.23
CA ASN A 202 20.40 9.31 -15.81
C ASN A 202 21.36 9.13 -17.00
N LEU A 203 20.89 8.55 -18.10
CA LEU A 203 21.70 8.30 -19.30
C LEU A 203 22.21 9.60 -19.95
N ARG A 204 21.49 10.71 -19.79
CA ARG A 204 21.90 12.05 -20.25
C ARG A 204 22.86 12.76 -19.31
N GLY A 205 23.11 12.19 -18.12
CA GLY A 205 23.87 12.83 -17.06
C GLY A 205 23.15 14.03 -16.46
N GLU A 206 21.82 14.04 -16.50
CA GLU A 206 21.02 15.03 -15.78
C GLU A 206 21.13 14.71 -14.29
N GLU A 207 21.50 15.71 -13.49
CA GLU A 207 21.59 15.54 -12.03
C GLU A 207 20.21 15.21 -11.46
N LEU A 208 20.18 14.36 -10.43
CA LEU A 208 19.03 14.21 -9.56
C LEU A 208 18.65 15.61 -9.06
N PRO A 209 17.51 16.19 -9.46
CA PRO A 209 17.05 17.38 -8.78
C PRO A 209 16.86 16.99 -7.31
N GLU A 210 17.36 17.82 -6.39
CA GLU A 210 17.18 17.59 -4.95
C GLU A 210 15.70 17.29 -4.68
N LEU A 211 15.44 16.30 -3.82
CA LEU A 211 14.09 16.11 -3.29
C LEU A 211 13.76 17.41 -2.57
N ASP A 212 12.83 18.19 -3.11
CA ASP A 212 12.12 19.17 -2.30
C ASP A 212 11.61 18.37 -1.10
N GLN A 213 12.07 18.69 0.11
CA GLN A 213 11.69 18.03 1.36
C GLN A 213 10.23 18.37 1.74
N THR A 214 9.33 18.32 0.77
CA THR A 214 7.89 18.59 0.90
C THR A 214 7.06 17.30 0.85
N VAL A 215 7.70 16.13 0.97
CA VAL A 215 6.99 14.95 1.46
C VAL A 215 6.71 15.20 2.93
N SER A 216 5.42 15.20 3.32
CA SER A 216 5.02 15.34 4.71
C SER A 216 5.80 14.31 5.54
N MET A 217 6.55 14.79 6.52
CA MET A 217 7.27 13.97 7.49
C MET A 217 6.33 12.92 8.13
N ASP A 218 5.01 13.14 8.12
CA ASP A 218 4.01 12.18 8.60
C ASP A 218 3.90 10.90 7.74
N GLU A 219 4.04 10.99 6.41
CA GLU A 219 3.94 9.84 5.50
C GLU A 219 5.20 8.97 5.53
N MET A 220 6.38 9.61 5.61
CA MET A 220 7.66 8.91 5.70
C MET A 220 7.85 8.26 7.08
N VAL A 221 7.38 8.93 8.14
CA VAL A 221 7.43 8.40 9.50
C VAL A 221 6.46 7.24 9.67
N SER A 222 5.25 7.24 9.08
CA SER A 222 4.37 6.06 9.12
C SER A 222 5.04 4.82 8.51
N ALA A 223 5.75 4.98 7.39
CA ALA A 223 6.45 3.89 6.71
C ALA A 223 7.68 3.37 7.49
N GLU A 224 8.36 4.23 8.26
CA GLU A 224 9.54 3.87 9.05
C GLU A 224 9.17 3.40 10.48
N HIS A 225 8.07 3.92 11.05
CA HIS A 225 7.48 3.46 12.33
C HIS A 225 7.09 1.98 12.24
N HIS A 226 6.55 1.57 11.09
CA HIS A 226 6.23 0.17 10.82
C HIS A 226 7.46 -0.73 10.66
N LYS A 227 8.61 -0.21 10.19
CA LYS A 227 9.88 -0.97 10.14
C LYS A 227 10.49 -1.14 11.53
N LEU A 228 10.55 -0.08 12.33
CA LEU A 228 11.17 -0.11 13.66
C LEU A 228 10.28 -0.78 14.72
N ALA A 229 8.96 -0.76 14.58
CA ALA A 229 8.04 -1.51 15.44
C ALA A 229 8.00 -3.02 15.13
N GLN A 230 8.57 -3.47 14.00
CA GLN A 230 8.64 -4.87 13.59
C GLN A 230 10.04 -5.48 13.66
N ASP A 231 11.07 -4.71 14.01
CA ASP A 231 12.36 -5.29 14.33
C ASP A 231 12.24 -6.09 15.63
N PHE A 232 12.30 -7.41 15.48
CA PHE A 232 12.31 -8.41 16.53
C PHE A 232 13.46 -8.14 17.53
N MET A 233 13.22 -7.33 18.55
CA MET A 233 14.03 -7.36 19.77
C MET A 233 13.33 -8.25 20.79
N ASN A 234 14.00 -9.32 21.19
CA ASN A 234 13.58 -10.09 22.36
C ASN A 234 13.55 -9.15 23.57
N THR A 235 12.52 -9.24 24.42
CA THR A 235 12.42 -8.46 25.66
C THR A 235 13.61 -8.61 26.61
N GLU A 236 14.44 -9.65 26.43
CA GLU A 236 15.66 -9.89 27.19
C GLU A 236 16.86 -9.06 26.71
N ASP A 237 16.76 -8.39 25.55
CA ASP A 237 17.83 -7.61 24.91
C ASP A 237 17.57 -6.08 24.91
N ILE A 238 16.47 -5.60 25.50
CA ILE A 238 16.11 -4.17 25.54
C ILE A 238 16.86 -3.45 26.69
N GLU A 239 18.02 -2.87 26.38
CA GLU A 239 18.81 -2.05 27.33
C GLU A 239 18.08 -0.75 27.68
N PHE A 240 17.48 -0.07 26.70
CA PHE A 240 16.75 1.20 26.87
C PHE A 240 15.24 0.99 26.75
N GLY A 241 14.50 1.15 27.84
CA GLY A 241 13.11 0.71 27.96
C GLY A 241 12.04 1.60 27.32
N TYR A 242 12.35 2.83 26.92
CA TYR A 242 11.38 3.77 26.37
C TYR A 242 11.76 4.24 24.97
N CYS A 243 10.83 4.09 24.03
CA CYS A 243 10.87 4.82 22.77
C CYS A 243 10.41 6.26 23.05
N THR A 244 11.31 7.22 22.82
CA THR A 244 11.07 8.63 23.08
C THR A 244 11.12 9.39 21.77
N GLU A 245 9.96 9.90 21.36
CA GLU A 245 9.80 10.73 20.18
C GLU A 245 9.39 12.14 20.60
N PHE A 246 10.04 13.14 20.05
CA PHE A 246 9.64 14.53 20.26
C PHE A 246 10.13 15.41 19.13
N MET A 247 9.46 16.54 18.97
CA MET A 247 9.91 17.60 18.09
C MET A 247 10.33 18.82 18.93
N VAL A 248 11.36 19.51 18.47
CA VAL A 248 11.82 20.78 19.03
C VAL A 248 11.52 21.85 17.99
N LYS A 249 10.63 22.79 18.30
CA LYS A 249 10.45 24.00 17.48
C LYS A 249 11.44 25.05 17.93
N PHE A 250 12.30 25.52 17.03
CA PHE A 250 13.36 26.45 17.38
C PHE A 250 12.84 27.78 17.91
N GLU A 251 13.59 28.33 18.87
CA GLU A 251 13.35 29.66 19.42
C GLU A 251 14.62 30.50 19.25
N GLU A 252 14.53 31.63 18.54
CA GLU A 252 15.69 32.50 18.21
C GLU A 252 16.58 32.79 19.43
N LYS A 253 15.97 33.12 20.58
CA LYS A 253 16.72 33.41 21.83
C LYS A 253 17.54 32.23 22.35
N LYS A 254 17.02 31.01 22.18
CA LYS A 254 17.69 29.78 22.64
C LYS A 254 18.81 29.37 21.69
N LEU A 255 18.62 29.57 20.38
CA LEU A 255 19.64 29.37 19.37
C LEU A 255 20.80 30.37 19.47
N GLU A 256 20.52 31.61 19.89
CA GLU A 256 21.57 32.60 20.17
C GLU A 256 22.47 32.18 21.35
N GLU A 257 21.90 31.52 22.37
CA GLU A 257 22.63 31.02 23.54
C GLU A 257 23.32 29.66 23.28
N ASN A 258 22.66 28.78 22.52
CA ASN A 258 23.14 27.46 22.13
C ASN A 258 22.86 27.22 20.64
N PRO A 259 23.81 27.56 19.75
CA PRO A 259 23.66 27.30 18.33
C PRO A 259 23.46 25.80 18.07
N PHE A 260 22.42 25.46 17.31
CA PHE A 260 22.15 24.07 16.98
C PHE A 260 23.20 23.51 16.01
N ASP A 261 23.67 22.31 16.30
CA ASP A 261 24.64 21.55 15.51
C ASP A 261 24.20 20.09 15.57
N GLU A 262 23.72 19.59 14.43
CA GLU A 262 23.09 18.28 14.33
C GLU A 262 24.05 17.14 14.72
N GLU A 263 25.31 17.20 14.29
CA GLU A 263 26.30 16.16 14.60
C GLU A 263 26.56 16.10 16.12
N LYS A 264 26.71 17.26 16.77
CA LYS A 264 26.91 17.32 18.23
C LYS A 264 25.68 16.85 19.00
N PHE A 265 24.49 17.22 18.53
CA PHE A 265 23.24 16.82 19.15
C PHE A 265 23.00 15.32 19.02
N ARG A 266 23.27 14.76 17.85
CA ARG A 266 23.23 13.31 17.59
C ARG A 266 24.25 12.57 18.45
N GLN A 267 25.46 13.10 18.59
CA GLN A 267 26.48 12.52 19.47
C GLN A 267 26.02 12.50 20.94
N ALA A 268 25.45 13.60 21.44
CA ALA A 268 24.94 13.68 22.81
C ALA A 268 23.79 12.70 23.07
N LEU A 269 22.90 12.49 22.10
CA LEU A 269 21.81 11.51 22.21
C LEU A 269 22.33 10.06 22.15
N SER A 270 23.38 9.80 21.37
CA SER A 270 24.00 8.46 21.30
C SER A 270 24.73 8.03 22.58
N GLU A 271 25.04 8.97 23.48
CA GLU A 271 25.62 8.66 24.79
C GLU A 271 24.58 8.15 25.81
N ILE A 272 23.29 8.45 25.58
CA ILE A 272 22.20 8.15 26.52
C ILE A 272 21.17 7.14 25.98
N GLY A 273 21.30 6.73 24.72
CA GLY A 273 20.34 5.86 24.04
C GLY A 273 20.86 5.22 22.75
N ASP A 274 20.04 4.34 22.18
CA ASP A 274 20.29 3.69 20.89
C ASP A 274 19.19 4.00 19.85
N SER A 275 19.31 3.40 18.66
CA SER A 275 18.31 3.48 17.58
C SER A 275 17.92 4.94 17.25
N LEU A 276 18.95 5.77 17.12
CA LEU A 276 18.83 7.21 17.05
C LEU A 276 18.55 7.71 15.62
N LEU A 277 17.40 8.36 15.47
CA LEU A 277 17.03 9.16 14.30
C LEU A 277 16.87 10.62 14.73
N VAL A 278 17.68 11.48 14.15
CA VAL A 278 17.56 12.94 14.29
C VAL A 278 17.41 13.49 12.90
N VAL A 279 16.34 14.23 12.66
CA VAL A 279 16.10 14.96 11.42
C VAL A 279 15.87 16.41 11.79
N SER A 280 16.65 17.32 11.21
CA SER A 280 16.49 18.76 11.43
C SER A 280 16.24 19.51 10.13
N ASP A 281 15.47 20.57 10.25
CA ASP A 281 15.18 21.58 9.23
C ASP A 281 15.45 22.99 9.82
N GLU A 282 15.21 24.07 9.06
CA GLU A 282 15.51 25.45 9.47
C GLU A 282 14.73 25.90 10.72
N ASP A 283 13.53 25.35 10.97
CA ASP A 283 12.62 25.78 12.03
C ASP A 283 12.40 24.73 13.15
N LEU A 284 12.81 23.48 12.94
CA LEU A 284 12.49 22.38 13.86
C LEU A 284 13.46 21.19 13.79
N ILE A 285 13.44 20.38 14.85
CA ILE A 285 14.11 19.09 14.92
C ILE A 285 13.07 18.03 15.27
N LYS A 286 13.10 16.87 14.61
CA LYS A 286 12.39 15.66 15.04
C LYS A 286 13.40 14.63 15.54
N VAL A 287 13.12 14.04 16.70
CA VAL A 287 13.98 13.07 17.37
C VAL A 287 13.18 11.81 17.64
N HIS A 288 13.74 10.66 17.27
CA HIS A 288 13.38 9.34 17.77
C HIS A 288 14.62 8.72 18.41
N VAL A 289 14.51 8.31 19.66
CA VAL A 289 15.61 7.65 20.37
C VAL A 289 15.06 6.66 21.38
N HIS A 290 15.71 5.52 21.53
CA HIS A 290 15.43 4.60 22.63
C HIS A 290 16.30 4.97 23.82
N VAL A 291 15.68 5.37 24.93
CA VAL A 291 16.37 5.81 26.15
C VAL A 291 15.71 5.23 27.39
N GLU A 292 16.46 5.07 28.48
CA GLU A 292 15.88 4.66 29.77
C GLU A 292 15.24 5.85 30.51
N TYR A 293 15.76 7.06 30.25
CA TYR A 293 15.30 8.31 30.86
C TYR A 293 14.87 9.31 29.79
N PRO A 294 13.61 9.24 29.28
CA PRO A 294 13.06 10.15 28.27
C PRO A 294 13.28 11.63 28.55
N GLY A 295 13.24 12.00 29.83
CA GLY A 295 13.48 13.38 30.29
C GLY A 295 14.85 13.92 29.91
N GLU A 296 15.89 13.09 29.86
CA GLU A 296 17.24 13.52 29.50
C GLU A 296 17.34 13.89 28.02
N ALA A 297 16.79 13.05 27.14
CA ALA A 297 16.72 13.33 25.71
C ALA A 297 15.89 14.60 25.41
N MET A 298 14.73 14.74 26.05
CA MET A 298 13.88 15.93 25.90
C MET A 298 14.56 17.21 26.42
N ASN A 299 15.30 17.12 27.53
CA ASN A 299 16.05 18.26 28.06
C ASN A 299 17.17 18.72 27.13
N LEU A 300 17.83 17.79 26.42
CA LEU A 300 18.81 18.13 25.38
C LEU A 300 18.13 18.93 24.25
N GLY A 301 16.97 18.47 23.76
CA GLY A 301 16.22 19.18 22.73
C GLY A 301 15.72 20.56 23.18
N GLN A 302 15.29 20.69 24.43
CA GLN A 302 14.76 21.95 24.98
C GLN A 302 15.79 23.08 25.04
N GLN A 303 17.09 22.79 24.87
CA GLN A 303 18.14 23.82 24.78
C GLN A 303 18.01 24.70 23.54
N PHE A 304 17.34 24.22 22.48
CA PHE A 304 17.23 24.91 21.20
C PHE A 304 15.84 25.52 20.95
N GLY A 305 14.82 25.09 21.71
CA GLY A 305 13.45 25.45 21.40
C GLY A 305 12.40 24.94 22.39
N SER A 306 11.13 25.00 22.00
CA SER A 306 10.01 24.40 22.73
C SER A 306 9.72 22.99 22.23
N LEU A 307 9.40 22.08 23.15
CA LEU A 307 9.02 20.72 22.80
C LEU A 307 7.57 20.69 22.32
N ILE A 308 7.34 20.12 21.14
CA ILE A 308 6.03 19.87 20.56
C ILE A 308 5.94 18.40 20.12
N ASN A 309 4.72 17.87 20.00
CA ASN A 309 4.45 16.51 19.52
C ASN A 309 5.30 15.43 20.23
N MET A 310 5.25 15.41 21.56
CA MET A 310 5.99 14.45 22.38
C MET A 310 5.19 13.16 22.54
N LYS A 311 5.85 12.03 22.30
CA LYS A 311 5.33 10.68 22.51
C LYS A 311 6.39 9.87 23.25
N ILE A 312 5.99 9.23 24.34
CA ILE A 312 6.88 8.35 25.12
C ILE A 312 6.15 7.04 25.28
N GLU A 313 6.72 5.98 24.73
CA GLU A 313 6.15 4.64 24.76
C GLU A 313 7.08 3.72 25.53
N ASN A 314 6.52 3.02 26.53
CA ASN A 314 7.24 1.99 27.25
C ASN A 314 7.27 0.73 26.39
N MET A 315 8.41 0.46 25.77
CA MET A 315 8.58 -0.69 24.88
C MET A 315 8.44 -2.01 25.65
N ARG A 316 8.74 -2.02 26.95
CA ARG A 316 8.53 -3.19 27.82
C ARG A 316 7.05 -3.45 28.06
N GLU A 317 6.21 -2.41 28.16
CA GLU A 317 4.76 -2.57 28.34
C GLU A 317 3.99 -2.83 27.04
N GLN A 318 4.41 -2.25 25.91
CA GLN A 318 3.89 -2.64 24.58
C GLN A 318 4.12 -4.13 24.30
N HIS A 319 5.23 -4.70 24.81
CA HIS A 319 5.46 -6.13 24.79
C HIS A 319 4.64 -6.91 25.84
N THR A 320 4.31 -6.30 26.98
CA THR A 320 3.58 -6.97 28.08
C THR A 320 2.05 -7.01 27.83
N SER A 321 1.47 -6.07 27.08
CA SER A 321 0.08 -6.16 26.59
C SER A 321 -0.09 -7.19 25.45
N ILE A 322 1.01 -7.65 24.85
CA ILE A 322 1.09 -8.77 23.90
C ILE A 322 1.51 -10.09 24.61
N VAL A 323 2.08 -10.02 25.82
CA VAL A 323 2.58 -11.15 26.61
C VAL A 323 1.92 -11.16 27.99
N GLY A 324 0.59 -11.09 27.99
CA GLY A 324 -0.28 -11.17 29.16
C GLY A 324 -0.63 -12.58 29.62
N ASP A 325 0.02 -13.62 29.08
CA ASP A 325 0.03 -14.95 29.68
C ASP A 325 1.44 -15.53 29.65
N LYS A 326 1.88 -15.97 30.83
CA LYS A 326 3.23 -16.46 31.12
C LYS A 326 3.71 -17.46 30.06
N LYS A 327 4.82 -17.14 29.39
CA LYS A 327 5.61 -18.13 28.63
C LYS A 327 6.21 -19.13 29.62
N GLU A 328 5.48 -20.21 29.91
CA GLU A 328 6.14 -21.50 29.95
C GLU A 328 6.81 -21.71 28.58
N VAL A 329 8.06 -22.19 28.57
CA VAL A 329 8.75 -22.62 27.35
C VAL A 329 7.94 -23.77 26.75
N GLN A 330 6.97 -23.45 25.90
CA GLN A 330 6.17 -24.43 25.21
C GLN A 330 7.04 -25.08 24.13
N LYS A 331 7.05 -26.41 24.14
CA LYS A 331 7.56 -27.24 23.04
C LYS A 331 7.02 -26.72 21.71
N PRO A 332 7.74 -26.90 20.57
CA PRO A 332 7.21 -26.52 19.26
C PRO A 332 5.79 -27.04 19.12
N LYS A 333 4.81 -26.13 19.05
CA LYS A 333 3.42 -26.48 18.81
C LYS A 333 3.38 -27.19 17.46
N GLU A 334 2.61 -28.26 17.37
CA GLU A 334 2.31 -28.84 16.06
C GLU A 334 1.62 -27.77 15.19
N LYS A 335 1.91 -27.76 13.89
CA LYS A 335 1.20 -26.87 12.95
C LYS A 335 -0.31 -27.12 13.09
N ALA A 336 -1.08 -26.04 13.18
CA ALA A 336 -2.54 -26.14 13.10
C ALA A 336 -2.93 -26.72 11.73
N GLU A 337 -4.11 -27.33 11.63
CA GLU A 337 -4.58 -27.82 10.34
C GLU A 337 -4.86 -26.65 9.38
N TYR A 338 -5.59 -25.64 9.88
CA TYR A 338 -5.92 -24.42 9.17
C TYR A 338 -5.43 -23.17 9.89
N GLY A 339 -5.04 -22.18 9.10
CA GLY A 339 -4.77 -20.82 9.53
C GLY A 339 -5.50 -19.83 8.61
N ILE A 340 -6.13 -18.82 9.20
CA ILE A 340 -6.89 -17.81 8.46
C ILE A 340 -6.16 -16.48 8.60
N VAL A 341 -5.71 -15.93 7.47
CA VAL A 341 -5.07 -14.61 7.38
C VAL A 341 -6.07 -13.65 6.75
N THR A 342 -6.38 -12.56 7.42
CA THR A 342 -7.33 -11.56 6.92
C THR A 342 -6.73 -10.17 7.02
N VAL A 343 -7.14 -9.27 6.13
CA VAL A 343 -6.71 -7.86 6.18
C VAL A 343 -7.88 -6.98 6.59
N SER A 344 -7.66 -6.11 7.57
CA SER A 344 -8.68 -5.14 7.98
C SER A 344 -8.07 -3.90 8.62
N MET A 345 -8.87 -2.84 8.72
CA MET A 345 -8.48 -1.60 9.37
C MET A 345 -9.53 -1.24 10.43
N GLY A 346 -9.08 -0.94 11.64
CA GLY A 346 -9.94 -0.66 12.79
C GLY A 346 -9.96 -1.80 13.82
N ASP A 347 -9.76 -1.46 15.09
CA ASP A 347 -9.67 -2.43 16.19
C ASP A 347 -10.99 -3.18 16.44
N GLY A 348 -12.12 -2.59 16.05
CA GLY A 348 -13.42 -3.24 16.11
C GLY A 348 -13.55 -4.36 15.08
N ILE A 349 -13.24 -4.04 13.82
CA ILE A 349 -13.27 -5.02 12.72
C ILE A 349 -12.26 -6.14 12.97
N LYS A 350 -11.06 -5.82 13.46
CA LYS A 350 -10.07 -6.82 13.88
C LYS A 350 -10.67 -7.83 14.88
N ARG A 351 -11.32 -7.33 15.94
CA ARG A 351 -11.94 -8.20 16.96
C ARG A 351 -13.10 -9.03 16.39
N LEU A 352 -13.87 -8.50 15.45
CA LEU A 352 -14.91 -9.26 14.75
C LEU A 352 -14.29 -10.44 14.00
N PHE A 353 -13.26 -10.20 13.20
CA PHE A 353 -12.57 -11.27 12.48
C PHE A 353 -11.94 -12.31 13.41
N GLU A 354 -11.27 -11.88 14.47
CA GLU A 354 -10.70 -12.79 15.49
C GLU A 354 -11.80 -13.65 16.14
N SER A 355 -12.96 -13.07 16.42
CA SER A 355 -14.12 -13.79 16.98
C SER A 355 -14.72 -14.82 16.02
N LEU A 356 -14.62 -14.58 14.71
CA LEU A 356 -15.03 -15.48 13.63
C LEU A 356 -13.97 -16.55 13.30
N GLY A 357 -12.83 -16.55 14.00
CA GLY A 357 -11.79 -17.57 13.85
C GLY A 357 -10.59 -17.17 12.99
N ALA A 358 -10.45 -15.89 12.63
CA ALA A 358 -9.23 -15.41 11.98
C ALA A 358 -8.00 -15.61 12.89
N SER A 359 -6.94 -16.21 12.34
CA SER A 359 -5.72 -16.52 13.07
C SER A 359 -4.77 -15.31 13.12
N ILE A 360 -4.66 -14.58 12.01
CA ILE A 360 -3.85 -13.37 11.88
C ILE A 360 -4.68 -12.30 11.18
N VAL A 361 -4.76 -11.13 11.80
CA VAL A 361 -5.36 -9.94 11.19
C VAL A 361 -4.24 -8.95 10.88
N ILE A 362 -3.90 -8.81 9.60
CA ILE A 362 -2.96 -7.80 9.13
C ILE A 362 -3.70 -6.46 9.14
N GLN A 363 -3.08 -5.42 9.69
CA GLN A 363 -3.59 -4.08 9.53
C GLN A 363 -3.40 -3.62 8.09
N GLY A 364 -4.49 -3.29 7.43
CA GLY A 364 -4.47 -2.79 6.06
C GLY A 364 -5.84 -2.37 5.58
N GLY A 365 -5.87 -1.42 4.65
CA GLY A 365 -7.09 -0.76 4.20
C GLY A 365 -6.88 0.02 2.90
N GLN A 366 -7.77 0.96 2.58
CA GLN A 366 -7.72 1.68 1.30
C GLN A 366 -6.45 2.51 1.09
N THR A 367 -5.87 3.06 2.14
CA THR A 367 -4.66 3.92 2.07
C THR A 367 -3.39 3.22 2.55
N MET A 368 -3.52 2.02 3.12
CA MET A 368 -2.40 1.23 3.63
C MET A 368 -2.57 -0.23 3.19
N ASN A 369 -2.32 -0.50 1.90
CA ASN A 369 -2.32 -1.87 1.40
C ASN A 369 -1.06 -2.58 1.90
N PRO A 370 -1.17 -3.77 2.53
CA PRO A 370 -0.01 -4.58 2.87
C PRO A 370 0.73 -4.99 1.60
N SER A 371 2.05 -5.09 1.72
CA SER A 371 2.90 -5.62 0.66
C SER A 371 2.77 -7.14 0.55
N THR A 372 3.27 -7.67 -0.56
CA THR A 372 3.42 -9.13 -0.74
C THR A 372 4.25 -9.74 0.39
N GLN A 373 5.29 -9.03 0.86
CA GLN A 373 6.11 -9.47 1.99
C GLN A 373 5.30 -9.54 3.29
N ASP A 374 4.53 -8.50 3.63
CA ASP A 374 3.70 -8.46 4.85
C ASP A 374 2.73 -9.66 4.90
N ILE A 375 2.11 -9.98 3.76
CA ILE A 375 1.21 -11.13 3.64
C ILE A 375 1.99 -12.46 3.75
N SER A 376 3.16 -12.55 3.12
CA SER A 376 4.02 -13.74 3.18
C SER A 376 4.51 -14.03 4.61
N GLU A 377 4.78 -12.98 5.39
CA GLU A 377 5.13 -13.11 6.80
C GLU A 377 3.93 -13.55 7.63
N ALA A 378 2.73 -13.03 7.36
CA ALA A 378 1.50 -13.47 8.02
C ALA A 378 1.16 -14.95 7.74
N ILE A 379 1.39 -15.43 6.51
CA ILE A 379 1.29 -16.86 6.14
C ILE A 379 2.19 -17.70 7.05
N LYS A 380 3.46 -17.30 7.22
CA LYS A 380 4.41 -18.00 8.09
C LYS A 380 4.00 -17.94 9.56
N GLN A 381 3.54 -16.78 10.03
CA GLN A 381 3.10 -16.57 11.41
C GLN A 381 1.84 -17.37 11.77
N ALA A 382 0.94 -17.61 10.82
CA ALA A 382 -0.25 -18.43 11.02
C ALA A 382 0.10 -19.87 11.45
N HIS A 383 1.30 -20.35 11.12
CA HIS A 383 1.84 -21.64 11.59
C HIS A 383 0.85 -22.81 11.40
N ALA A 384 0.27 -22.89 10.19
CA ALA A 384 -0.70 -23.91 9.79
C ALA A 384 -0.23 -24.70 8.56
N LYS A 385 -0.89 -25.82 8.26
CA LYS A 385 -0.65 -26.62 7.05
C LYS A 385 -1.35 -26.02 5.84
N HIS A 386 -2.65 -25.71 6.01
CA HIS A 386 -3.48 -25.05 5.02
C HIS A 386 -3.78 -23.63 5.47
N ILE A 387 -3.64 -22.66 4.57
CA ILE A 387 -3.84 -21.25 4.88
C ILE A 387 -4.89 -20.66 3.95
N ILE A 388 -5.83 -19.93 4.53
CA ILE A 388 -6.88 -19.22 3.81
C ILE A 388 -6.63 -17.72 3.97
N ILE A 389 -6.60 -16.99 2.86
CA ILE A 389 -6.41 -15.54 2.85
C ILE A 389 -7.70 -14.83 2.43
N LEU A 390 -8.12 -13.85 3.24
CA LEU A 390 -9.25 -12.95 3.01
C LEU A 390 -8.76 -11.50 2.84
N PRO A 391 -8.56 -11.02 1.60
CA PRO A 391 -7.98 -9.71 1.34
C PRO A 391 -8.86 -8.53 1.78
N ASN A 392 -10.19 -8.69 1.71
CA ASN A 392 -11.22 -7.70 2.04
C ASN A 392 -11.08 -6.32 1.39
N ASN A 393 -10.21 -6.21 0.39
CA ASN A 393 -9.98 -5.03 -0.44
C ASN A 393 -9.52 -5.49 -1.82
N LYS A 394 -10.18 -4.99 -2.87
CA LYS A 394 -9.85 -5.26 -4.28
C LYS A 394 -8.37 -4.98 -4.62
N ASN A 395 -7.71 -4.04 -3.96
CA ASN A 395 -6.32 -3.65 -4.20
C ASN A 395 -5.30 -4.61 -3.56
N ILE A 396 -5.75 -5.51 -2.67
CA ILE A 396 -4.91 -6.46 -1.93
C ILE A 396 -4.94 -7.84 -2.58
N VAL A 397 -6.01 -8.17 -3.32
CA VAL A 397 -6.22 -9.50 -3.94
C VAL A 397 -5.00 -9.95 -4.75
N MET A 398 -4.42 -9.07 -5.57
CA MET A 398 -3.26 -9.41 -6.40
C MET A 398 -2.01 -9.69 -5.55
N ALA A 399 -1.76 -8.90 -4.51
CA ALA A 399 -0.63 -9.12 -3.59
C ALA A 399 -0.82 -10.41 -2.77
N ALA A 400 -2.05 -10.71 -2.36
CA ALA A 400 -2.39 -11.95 -1.68
C ALA A 400 -2.17 -13.18 -2.57
N GLN A 401 -2.59 -13.13 -3.84
CA GLN A 401 -2.34 -14.20 -4.80
C GLN A 401 -0.84 -14.38 -5.05
N GLN A 402 -0.09 -13.29 -5.16
CA GLN A 402 1.35 -13.35 -5.33
C GLN A 402 2.04 -13.97 -4.11
N ALA A 403 1.63 -13.60 -2.89
CA ALA A 403 2.15 -14.21 -1.66
C ALA A 403 1.81 -15.71 -1.58
N ALA A 404 0.59 -16.10 -1.98
CA ALA A 404 0.18 -17.50 -2.05
C ALA A 404 1.01 -18.32 -3.05
N ASP A 405 1.27 -17.78 -4.25
CA ASP A 405 2.09 -18.45 -5.28
C ASP A 405 3.56 -18.64 -4.84
N MET A 406 4.01 -17.84 -3.86
CA MET A 406 5.38 -17.87 -3.31
C MET A 406 5.50 -18.67 -2.02
N ALA A 407 4.39 -19.04 -1.39
CA ALA A 407 4.37 -19.76 -0.13
C ALA A 407 4.84 -21.21 -0.31
N GLU A 408 5.43 -21.77 0.75
CA GLU A 408 5.75 -23.20 0.80
C GLU A 408 4.53 -24.01 1.28
N GLU A 409 3.65 -23.38 2.05
CA GLU A 409 2.37 -23.90 2.53
C GLU A 409 1.31 -24.00 1.41
N GLU A 410 0.25 -24.79 1.65
CA GLU A 410 -0.91 -24.81 0.78
C GLU A 410 -1.81 -23.60 1.10
N VAL A 411 -1.85 -22.63 0.20
CA VAL A 411 -2.55 -21.36 0.42
C VAL A 411 -3.69 -21.19 -0.58
N ALA A 412 -4.90 -20.92 -0.08
CA ALA A 412 -6.05 -20.51 -0.88
C ALA A 412 -6.37 -19.04 -0.62
N VAL A 413 -6.48 -18.26 -1.70
CA VAL A 413 -6.99 -16.88 -1.65
C VAL A 413 -8.47 -16.90 -2.02
N ILE A 414 -9.31 -16.45 -1.10
CA ILE A 414 -10.72 -16.17 -1.36
C ILE A 414 -10.80 -14.67 -1.63
N ALA A 415 -11.14 -14.30 -2.87
CA ALA A 415 -10.96 -12.93 -3.38
C ALA A 415 -12.01 -11.93 -2.88
N THR A 416 -12.18 -11.84 -1.56
CA THR A 416 -13.04 -10.86 -0.89
C THR A 416 -12.55 -9.44 -1.15
N LYS A 417 -13.49 -8.55 -1.46
CA LYS A 417 -13.22 -7.15 -1.84
C LYS A 417 -13.68 -6.14 -0.80
N THR A 418 -14.49 -6.60 0.17
CA THR A 418 -15.04 -5.79 1.24
C THR A 418 -14.98 -6.58 2.56
N ILE A 419 -15.12 -5.85 3.67
CA ILE A 419 -15.17 -6.45 5.02
C ILE A 419 -16.38 -7.39 5.19
N PRO A 420 -17.61 -7.02 4.78
CA PRO A 420 -18.76 -7.93 4.82
C PRO A 420 -18.53 -9.24 4.06
N GLN A 421 -17.93 -9.18 2.87
CA GLN A 421 -17.58 -10.38 2.11
C GLN A 421 -16.60 -11.29 2.87
N GLY A 422 -15.64 -10.71 3.58
CA GLY A 422 -14.74 -11.44 4.47
C GLY A 422 -15.46 -12.14 5.62
N MET A 423 -16.39 -11.44 6.25
CA MET A 423 -17.18 -11.98 7.37
C MET A 423 -18.10 -13.11 6.89
N SER A 424 -18.84 -12.89 5.81
CA SER A 424 -19.74 -13.88 5.22
C SER A 424 -18.98 -15.11 4.70
N ALA A 425 -17.82 -14.92 4.08
CA ALA A 425 -16.92 -16.02 3.72
C ALA A 425 -16.56 -16.90 4.92
N LEU A 426 -16.25 -16.30 6.08
CA LEU A 426 -15.86 -17.04 7.29
C LEU A 426 -16.97 -17.90 7.87
N LEU A 427 -18.23 -17.52 7.69
CA LEU A 427 -19.37 -18.32 8.15
C LEU A 427 -19.43 -19.68 7.42
N GLY A 428 -18.87 -19.77 6.21
CA GLY A 428 -18.75 -21.01 5.44
C GLY A 428 -17.53 -21.85 5.74
N PHE A 429 -16.65 -21.40 6.63
CA PHE A 429 -15.43 -22.15 6.93
C PHE A 429 -15.75 -23.45 7.69
N ASN A 430 -15.28 -24.57 7.16
CA ASN A 430 -15.41 -25.89 7.75
C ASN A 430 -14.03 -26.51 8.04
N PRO A 431 -13.62 -26.63 9.32
CA PRO A 431 -12.31 -27.19 9.68
C PRO A 431 -12.16 -28.69 9.36
N GLU A 432 -13.25 -29.41 9.05
CA GLU A 432 -13.22 -30.82 8.66
C GLU A 432 -13.14 -31.03 7.14
N ALA A 433 -13.38 -29.98 6.34
CA ALA A 433 -13.31 -30.04 4.88
C ALA A 433 -11.86 -29.85 4.38
N ASP A 434 -11.59 -30.22 3.13
CA ASP A 434 -10.31 -29.91 2.47
C ASP A 434 -10.26 -28.43 1.98
N LEU A 435 -9.06 -27.98 1.59
CA LEU A 435 -8.81 -26.58 1.27
C LEU A 435 -9.59 -26.11 0.03
N ASP A 436 -9.74 -26.97 -0.98
CA ASP A 436 -10.48 -26.65 -2.20
C ASP A 436 -11.98 -26.54 -1.92
N THR A 437 -12.53 -27.47 -1.12
CA THR A 437 -13.93 -27.42 -0.69
C THR A 437 -14.23 -26.17 0.13
N ASN A 438 -13.37 -25.84 1.11
CA ASN A 438 -13.46 -24.58 1.86
C ASN A 438 -13.41 -23.36 0.94
N LYS A 439 -12.47 -23.34 -0.01
CA LYS A 439 -12.36 -22.24 -0.97
C LYS A 439 -13.65 -22.06 -1.77
N ASP A 440 -14.23 -23.13 -2.29
CA ASP A 440 -15.46 -23.07 -3.08
C ASP A 440 -16.68 -22.64 -2.23
N GLU A 441 -16.87 -23.22 -1.04
CA GLU A 441 -17.98 -22.89 -0.14
C GLU A 441 -17.91 -21.43 0.34
N MET A 442 -16.75 -21.01 0.82
CA MET A 442 -16.55 -19.63 1.28
C MET A 442 -16.64 -18.61 0.13
N THR A 443 -16.22 -18.99 -1.09
CA THR A 443 -16.39 -18.14 -2.28
C THR A 443 -17.86 -18.01 -2.67
N SER A 444 -18.68 -19.05 -2.47
CA SER A 444 -20.12 -18.99 -2.69
C SER A 444 -20.79 -18.02 -1.73
N LEU A 445 -20.55 -18.18 -0.43
CA LEU A 445 -21.20 -17.35 0.61
C LEU A 445 -20.82 -15.88 0.52
N MET A 446 -19.56 -15.54 0.22
CA MET A 446 -19.20 -14.12 0.04
C MET A 446 -19.97 -13.44 -1.12
N GLY A 447 -20.59 -14.21 -2.02
CA GLY A 447 -21.40 -13.71 -3.12
C GLY A 447 -22.87 -13.46 -2.74
N GLU A 448 -23.31 -13.89 -1.56
CA GLU A 448 -24.70 -13.76 -1.10
C GLU A 448 -24.92 -12.43 -0.35
N VAL A 449 -23.86 -11.83 0.20
CA VAL A 449 -23.93 -10.55 0.90
C VAL A 449 -23.89 -9.34 -0.04
N LYS A 450 -24.86 -8.44 0.08
CA LYS A 450 -24.84 -7.10 -0.54
C LYS A 450 -24.01 -6.15 0.32
N THR A 451 -23.15 -5.35 -0.31
CA THR A 451 -22.15 -4.56 0.41
C THR A 451 -22.35 -3.07 0.21
N GLY A 452 -22.37 -2.31 1.31
CA GLY A 452 -22.59 -0.87 1.32
C GLY A 452 -21.50 -0.13 2.07
N GLN A 453 -21.11 1.06 1.61
CA GLN A 453 -20.12 1.90 2.30
C GLN A 453 -20.50 3.38 2.20
N ILE A 454 -20.23 4.13 3.27
CA ILE A 454 -20.36 5.59 3.31
C ILE A 454 -18.98 6.22 3.51
N THR A 455 -18.57 7.06 2.57
CA THR A 455 -17.32 7.84 2.62
C THR A 455 -17.57 9.26 2.12
N TYR A 456 -16.57 10.13 2.14
CA TYR A 456 -16.64 11.48 1.58
C TYR A 456 -15.81 11.63 0.31
N ALA A 457 -16.16 12.63 -0.50
CA ALA A 457 -15.48 12.97 -1.75
C ALA A 457 -14.31 13.93 -1.50
N VAL A 458 -13.13 13.63 -2.03
CA VAL A 458 -11.93 14.49 -1.87
C VAL A 458 -11.78 15.58 -2.93
N ARG A 459 -12.59 15.49 -4.00
CA ARG A 459 -12.57 16.41 -5.15
C ARG A 459 -13.92 16.42 -5.87
N ASP A 460 -14.10 17.43 -6.71
CA ASP A 460 -15.21 17.47 -7.66
C ASP A 460 -14.95 16.47 -8.79
N THR A 461 -15.95 15.69 -9.18
CA THR A 461 -15.87 14.80 -10.33
C THR A 461 -17.26 14.49 -10.91
N GLN A 462 -17.28 13.91 -12.10
CA GLN A 462 -18.47 13.33 -12.69
C GLN A 462 -18.18 11.87 -13.06
N ILE A 463 -18.94 10.93 -12.49
CA ILE A 463 -18.76 9.50 -12.71
C ILE A 463 -20.13 8.87 -12.94
N GLU A 464 -20.27 8.11 -14.03
CA GLU A 464 -21.50 7.40 -14.38
C GLU A 464 -22.75 8.32 -14.40
N GLY A 465 -22.55 9.59 -14.75
CA GLY A 465 -23.59 10.61 -14.82
C GLY A 465 -23.94 11.30 -13.48
N LEU A 466 -23.36 10.86 -12.36
CA LEU A 466 -23.50 11.52 -11.06
C LEU A 466 -22.46 12.64 -10.90
N SER A 467 -22.93 13.84 -10.54
CA SER A 467 -22.05 14.95 -10.15
C SER A 467 -21.72 14.83 -8.68
N ILE A 468 -20.43 14.69 -8.37
CA ILE A 468 -19.89 14.55 -7.01
C ILE A 468 -19.12 15.83 -6.70
N GLU A 469 -19.53 16.53 -5.64
CA GLU A 469 -18.82 17.72 -5.16
C GLU A 469 -17.89 17.35 -4.01
N LYS A 470 -16.73 18.01 -3.94
CA LYS A 470 -15.77 17.86 -2.86
C LYS A 470 -16.43 18.09 -1.49
N GLY A 471 -16.20 17.16 -0.58
CA GLY A 471 -16.74 17.19 0.79
C GLY A 471 -18.15 16.63 0.92
N HIS A 472 -18.83 16.28 -0.17
CA HIS A 472 -20.07 15.52 -0.09
C HIS A 472 -19.78 14.09 0.39
N PHE A 473 -20.74 13.50 1.09
CA PHE A 473 -20.78 12.08 1.34
C PHE A 473 -21.24 11.33 0.09
N MET A 474 -20.76 10.10 -0.03
CA MET A 474 -21.03 9.18 -1.12
C MET A 474 -21.41 7.82 -0.54
N GLY A 475 -22.50 7.26 -1.06
CA GLY A 475 -22.91 5.90 -0.84
C GLY A 475 -22.39 5.01 -1.97
N ILE A 476 -21.69 3.95 -1.59
CA ILE A 476 -21.11 2.98 -2.52
C ILE A 476 -21.79 1.64 -2.29
N ALA A 477 -22.54 1.15 -3.27
CA ALA A 477 -23.14 -0.18 -3.29
C ALA A 477 -22.33 -1.08 -4.21
N ASP A 478 -21.78 -2.18 -3.70
CA ASP A 478 -20.98 -3.17 -4.44
C ASP A 478 -19.89 -2.55 -5.33
N GLY A 479 -19.23 -1.52 -4.79
CA GLY A 479 -18.15 -0.79 -5.46
C GLY A 479 -18.58 0.28 -6.46
N LYS A 480 -19.89 0.53 -6.61
CA LYS A 480 -20.45 1.59 -7.47
C LYS A 480 -21.03 2.72 -6.64
N ILE A 481 -20.75 3.96 -7.02
CA ILE A 481 -21.32 5.13 -6.36
C ILE A 481 -22.80 5.22 -6.74
N SER A 482 -23.69 5.13 -5.76
CA SER A 482 -25.15 5.09 -5.96
C SER A 482 -25.89 6.26 -5.32
N ALA A 483 -25.26 6.94 -4.35
CA ALA A 483 -25.82 8.08 -3.66
C ALA A 483 -24.75 9.16 -3.41
N THR A 484 -25.16 10.43 -3.40
CA THR A 484 -24.31 11.55 -2.95
C THR A 484 -25.16 12.64 -2.32
N ASP A 485 -24.71 13.18 -1.19
CA ASP A 485 -25.34 14.32 -0.51
C ASP A 485 -24.31 15.06 0.37
N LYS A 486 -24.64 16.29 0.80
CA LYS A 486 -23.83 17.04 1.78
C LYS A 486 -23.93 16.43 3.17
N ASP A 487 -25.04 15.76 3.46
CA ASP A 487 -25.34 15.17 4.75
C ASP A 487 -25.10 13.65 4.75
N LYS A 488 -24.33 13.20 5.74
CA LYS A 488 -23.94 11.80 5.91
C LYS A 488 -25.16 10.89 6.10
N PHE A 489 -26.10 11.33 6.94
CA PHE A 489 -27.29 10.57 7.28
C PHE A 489 -28.22 10.42 6.08
N THR A 490 -28.46 11.50 5.34
CA THR A 490 -29.24 11.51 4.10
C THR A 490 -28.65 10.58 3.05
N THR A 491 -27.31 10.56 2.93
CA THR A 491 -26.59 9.64 2.04
C THR A 491 -26.81 8.19 2.46
N ALA A 492 -26.67 7.88 3.76
CA ALA A 492 -26.90 6.54 4.31
C ALA A 492 -28.33 6.04 4.04
N LYS A 493 -29.35 6.87 4.26
CA LYS A 493 -30.75 6.51 3.95
C LYS A 493 -30.95 6.20 2.47
N THR A 494 -30.40 7.04 1.61
CA THR A 494 -30.52 6.87 0.15
C THR A 494 -29.87 5.57 -0.29
N LEU A 495 -28.70 5.24 0.27
CA LEU A 495 -27.99 3.99 -0.01
C LEU A 495 -28.78 2.77 0.47
N LEU A 496 -29.22 2.76 1.73
CA LEU A 496 -29.96 1.63 2.32
C LEU A 496 -31.28 1.35 1.58
N ASN A 497 -32.04 2.39 1.23
CA ASN A 497 -33.28 2.27 0.43
C ASN A 497 -33.06 1.72 -0.98
N GLN A 498 -31.83 1.80 -1.52
CA GLN A 498 -31.48 1.22 -2.82
C GLN A 498 -30.96 -0.21 -2.70
N MET A 499 -30.39 -0.58 -1.55
CA MET A 499 -29.74 -1.86 -1.32
C MET A 499 -30.70 -2.92 -0.78
N ILE A 500 -31.56 -2.53 0.17
CA ILE A 500 -32.44 -3.43 0.90
C ILE A 500 -33.68 -3.74 0.06
N ASP A 501 -33.98 -5.03 -0.06
CA ASP A 501 -35.22 -5.59 -0.56
C ASP A 501 -35.93 -6.33 0.59
N GLU A 502 -37.01 -5.75 1.11
CA GLU A 502 -37.75 -6.28 2.28
C GLU A 502 -38.35 -7.67 2.07
N ASP A 503 -38.52 -8.09 0.81
CA ASP A 503 -39.07 -9.41 0.50
C ASP A 503 -37.98 -10.51 0.49
N GLU A 504 -36.70 -10.13 0.40
CA GLU A 504 -35.57 -11.06 0.24
C GLU A 504 -34.53 -10.99 1.37
N ASP A 505 -34.30 -9.81 1.95
CA ASP A 505 -33.24 -9.57 2.95
C ASP A 505 -33.78 -9.71 4.38
N GLU A 506 -33.02 -10.35 5.26
CA GLU A 506 -33.40 -10.63 6.65
C GLU A 506 -32.56 -9.84 7.66
N ILE A 507 -31.29 -9.54 7.34
CA ILE A 507 -30.33 -8.95 8.29
C ILE A 507 -29.63 -7.73 7.69
N LEU A 508 -29.54 -6.65 8.46
CA LEU A 508 -28.64 -5.52 8.22
C LEU A 508 -27.59 -5.44 9.33
N THR A 509 -26.33 -5.66 8.97
CA THR A 509 -25.20 -5.35 9.85
C THR A 509 -24.64 -3.96 9.54
N ILE A 510 -24.58 -3.10 10.56
CA ILE A 510 -24.00 -1.76 10.50
C ILE A 510 -22.67 -1.73 11.28
N ILE A 511 -21.58 -1.48 10.58
CA ILE A 511 -20.25 -1.33 11.18
C ILE A 511 -19.82 0.15 11.13
N SER A 512 -19.75 0.80 12.29
CA SER A 512 -19.45 2.24 12.40
C SER A 512 -17.95 2.55 12.45
N GLY A 513 -17.57 3.64 11.79
CA GLY A 513 -16.20 4.18 11.77
C GLY A 513 -15.83 4.94 13.05
N GLU A 514 -14.57 5.38 13.14
CA GLU A 514 -14.06 6.04 14.35
C GLU A 514 -14.66 7.43 14.61
N GLU A 515 -15.05 8.14 13.54
CA GLU A 515 -15.61 9.50 13.59
C GLU A 515 -17.13 9.53 13.83
N VAL A 516 -17.80 8.38 13.89
CA VAL A 516 -19.24 8.30 14.10
C VAL A 516 -19.56 8.25 15.59
N ASP A 517 -20.41 9.17 16.05
CA ASP A 517 -20.84 9.20 17.45
C ASP A 517 -22.06 8.30 17.73
N GLU A 518 -22.32 8.01 19.01
CA GLU A 518 -23.42 7.14 19.43
C GLU A 518 -24.81 7.69 19.06
N LYS A 519 -24.96 9.01 18.91
CA LYS A 519 -26.25 9.61 18.53
C LYS A 519 -26.51 9.37 17.06
N GLU A 520 -25.50 9.54 16.20
CA GLU A 520 -25.62 9.29 14.77
C GLU A 520 -25.98 7.81 14.49
N ILE A 521 -25.43 6.88 15.27
CA ILE A 521 -25.78 5.46 15.18
C ILE A 521 -27.23 5.24 15.60
N ALA A 522 -27.65 5.77 16.75
CA ALA A 522 -29.02 5.61 17.24
C ALA A 522 -30.06 6.24 16.31
N GLU A 523 -29.73 7.35 15.64
CA GLU A 523 -30.59 7.97 14.64
C GLU A 523 -30.73 7.09 13.38
N LEU A 524 -29.68 6.38 13.00
CA LEU A 524 -29.71 5.45 11.86
C LEU A 524 -30.45 4.15 12.18
N GLU A 525 -30.20 3.58 13.36
CA GLU A 525 -30.94 2.42 13.89
C GLU A 525 -32.44 2.69 13.90
N ALA A 526 -32.86 3.80 14.53
CA ALA A 526 -34.27 4.17 14.60
C ALA A 526 -34.91 4.38 13.22
N TYR A 527 -34.15 4.91 12.25
CA TYR A 527 -34.65 5.03 10.88
C TYR A 527 -34.85 3.68 10.21
N VAL A 528 -33.90 2.75 10.35
CA VAL A 528 -33.99 1.42 9.76
C VAL A 528 -35.17 0.66 10.38
N GLU A 529 -35.29 0.65 11.70
CA GLU A 529 -36.40 -0.02 12.41
C GLU A 529 -37.79 0.56 12.05
N GLU A 530 -37.88 1.87 11.77
CA GLU A 530 -39.14 2.51 11.33
C GLU A 530 -39.46 2.23 9.85
N THR A 531 -38.44 2.03 9.02
CA THR A 531 -38.60 1.91 7.55
C THR A 531 -38.74 0.46 7.11
N PHE A 532 -37.99 -0.45 7.74
CA PHE A 532 -37.87 -1.86 7.37
C PHE A 532 -38.32 -2.74 8.55
N GLU A 533 -39.63 -2.98 8.67
CA GLU A 533 -40.25 -3.58 9.89
C GLU A 533 -39.81 -5.03 10.16
N ASP A 534 -39.43 -5.77 9.12
CA ASP A 534 -39.11 -7.20 9.19
C ASP A 534 -37.60 -7.51 9.25
N LEU A 535 -36.74 -6.47 9.22
CA LEU A 535 -35.28 -6.61 9.15
C LEU A 535 -34.65 -6.64 10.56
N GLU A 536 -33.77 -7.60 10.83
CA GLU A 536 -32.95 -7.61 12.05
C GLU A 536 -31.73 -6.70 11.89
N VAL A 537 -31.53 -5.77 12.83
CA VAL A 537 -30.42 -4.80 12.77
C VAL A 537 -29.35 -5.17 13.79
N GLU A 538 -28.14 -5.44 13.31
CA GLU A 538 -26.96 -5.66 14.14
C GLU A 538 -25.98 -4.50 14.01
N ILE A 539 -25.50 -3.96 15.15
CA ILE A 539 -24.60 -2.80 15.14
C ILE A 539 -23.29 -3.15 15.83
N HIS A 540 -22.19 -2.89 15.12
CA HIS A 540 -20.84 -3.05 15.64
C HIS A 540 -20.02 -1.77 15.49
N LYS A 541 -19.20 -1.47 16.50
CA LYS A 541 -18.20 -0.42 16.40
C LYS A 541 -16.96 -0.99 15.72
N GLY A 542 -16.71 -0.59 14.47
CA GLY A 542 -15.59 -1.05 13.66
C GLY A 542 -14.31 -0.25 13.85
N GLY A 543 -14.42 1.07 14.00
CA GLY A 543 -13.28 1.96 14.25
C GLY A 543 -12.35 2.14 13.04
N GLN A 544 -12.85 1.93 11.83
CA GLN A 544 -12.14 2.28 10.61
C GLN A 544 -12.14 3.81 10.38
N PRO A 545 -11.09 4.40 9.79
CA PRO A 545 -10.96 5.85 9.67
C PRO A 545 -11.68 6.47 8.45
N ILE A 546 -11.68 5.77 7.31
CA ILE A 546 -12.15 6.36 6.04
C ILE A 546 -13.67 6.22 5.88
N TYR A 547 -14.20 5.03 6.17
CA TYR A 547 -15.62 4.73 5.98
C TYR A 547 -16.39 5.01 7.26
N ALA A 548 -17.30 5.98 7.21
CA ALA A 548 -18.16 6.28 8.34
C ALA A 548 -19.08 5.09 8.67
N TYR A 549 -19.60 4.43 7.64
CA TYR A 549 -20.40 3.21 7.78
C TYR A 549 -19.98 2.17 6.75
N ILE A 550 -19.97 0.91 7.16
CA ILE A 550 -19.94 -0.26 6.30
C ILE A 550 -21.22 -1.05 6.59
N PHE A 551 -21.93 -1.43 5.55
CA PHE A 551 -23.19 -2.18 5.62
C PHE A 551 -23.00 -3.56 4.99
N ALA A 552 -23.53 -4.58 5.68
CA ALA A 552 -23.79 -5.90 5.13
C ALA A 552 -25.31 -6.09 5.11
N VAL A 553 -25.87 -6.45 3.97
CA VAL A 553 -27.28 -6.83 3.84
C VAL A 553 -27.32 -8.26 3.32
N GLU A 554 -27.98 -9.14 4.06
CA GLU A 554 -28.05 -10.59 3.83
C GLU A 554 -29.49 -11.10 3.87
#